data_AF-A0A1N7DWV9-F1
#
_entry.id   AF-A0A1N7DWV9-F1
#
_cell.length_a   1.000
_cell.length_b   1.000
_cell.length_c   1.000
_cell.angle_alpha   90.00
_cell.angle_beta   90.00
_cell.angle_gamma   90.00
#
_symmetry.space_group_name_H-M   'P 1'
#
loop_
_entity.id
_entity.type
_entity.pdbx_description
1 polymer ?
#
loop_
_entity_poly.entity_id
_entity_poly.type
_entity_poly.pdbx_seq_one_letter_code
_entity_poly.pdbx_strand_id
1 'polypeptide(L)'
;MSSNIDFKALWQQQDVLAKPDIKEVIKKSRQLKKKTRNKLLLTNGLLVAVTTYYVVFLFGGYYPTTITTRIGGLLTIMGFVAYLLVSNGLLVGLFKGHSEVDSFAYLKELLTIKKKQELVETKVVKLYLITLSVGVALFMIEYTIKMGVIWGSVAYICLFAYMAFVYFYLVPRRVRKLRADWAGIIEKLQTINDQLTQIGHLE
;
A
#
# COMPACT_ATOMS: atom_id res chain seq x y z
N MET A 1 -27.71 -20.09 -57.49
CA MET A 1 -28.24 -19.07 -56.56
C MET A 1 -27.05 -18.36 -55.93
N SER A 2 -26.84 -17.09 -56.28
CA SER A 2 -25.74 -16.27 -55.78
C SER A 2 -26.04 -15.80 -54.36
N SER A 3 -25.42 -16.46 -53.38
CA SER A 3 -25.38 -16.01 -51.99
C SER A 3 -24.56 -14.71 -51.92
N ASN A 4 -25.23 -13.57 -52.09
CA ASN A 4 -24.65 -12.25 -51.90
C ASN A 4 -24.48 -12.04 -50.39
N ILE A 5 -23.29 -12.38 -49.89
CA ILE A 5 -22.92 -12.15 -48.50
C ILE A 5 -22.76 -10.64 -48.33
N ASP A 6 -23.73 -10.03 -47.66
CA ASP A 6 -23.72 -8.59 -47.39
C ASP A 6 -22.69 -8.28 -46.31
N PHE A 7 -21.45 -8.03 -46.74
CA PHE A 7 -20.33 -7.65 -45.88
C PHE A 7 -20.64 -6.41 -45.02
N LYS A 8 -21.58 -5.57 -45.45
CA LYS A 8 -22.01 -4.39 -44.68
C LYS A 8 -22.85 -4.78 -43.46
N ALA A 9 -23.68 -5.83 -43.57
CA ALA A 9 -24.47 -6.37 -42.47
C ALA A 9 -23.59 -7.09 -41.43
N LEU A 10 -22.53 -7.78 -41.87
CA LEU A 10 -21.52 -8.38 -40.99
C LEU A 10 -20.68 -7.31 -40.26
N TRP A 11 -20.29 -6.24 -40.96
CA TRP A 11 -19.53 -5.14 -40.37
C TRP A 11 -20.35 -4.33 -39.35
N GLN A 12 -21.65 -4.13 -39.61
CA GLN A 12 -22.56 -3.51 -38.64
C GLN A 12 -22.87 -4.42 -37.43
N GLN A 13 -22.82 -5.75 -37.57
CA GLN A 13 -22.88 -6.66 -36.42
C GLN A 13 -21.59 -6.65 -35.59
N GLN A 14 -20.44 -6.37 -36.22
CA GLN A 14 -19.16 -6.18 -35.54
C GLN A 14 -19.14 -4.93 -34.64
N ASP A 15 -19.89 -3.88 -35.01
CA ASP A 15 -20.13 -2.70 -34.14
C ASP A 15 -21.06 -3.01 -32.94
N VAL A 16 -21.83 -4.11 -32.99
CA VAL A 16 -22.78 -4.54 -31.94
C VAL A 16 -22.18 -5.60 -31.00
N LEU A 17 -21.12 -6.30 -31.42
CA LEU A 17 -20.34 -7.18 -30.55
C LEU A 17 -19.40 -6.38 -29.66
N ALA A 18 -19.99 -5.75 -28.64
CA ALA A 18 -19.38 -5.32 -27.38
C ALA A 18 -17.92 -4.86 -27.51
N LYS A 19 -17.72 -3.63 -28.00
CA LYS A 19 -16.47 -2.88 -27.80
C LYS A 19 -16.12 -2.99 -26.32
N PRO A 20 -15.12 -3.80 -25.92
CA PRO A 20 -15.11 -4.31 -24.57
C PRO A 20 -14.83 -3.17 -23.61
N ASP A 21 -15.22 -3.39 -22.37
CA ASP A 21 -15.06 -2.59 -21.16
C ASP A 21 -13.61 -2.08 -20.89
N ILE A 22 -12.68 -2.19 -21.86
CA ILE A 22 -11.26 -1.80 -21.85
C ILE A 22 -11.10 -0.36 -21.33
N LYS A 23 -11.87 0.60 -21.86
CA LYS A 23 -11.79 1.99 -21.39
C LYS A 23 -12.22 2.13 -19.93
N GLU A 24 -13.22 1.38 -19.48
CA GLU A 24 -13.66 1.40 -18.08
C GLU A 24 -12.66 0.72 -17.16
N VAL A 25 -12.07 -0.39 -17.59
CA VAL A 25 -11.06 -1.16 -16.86
C VAL A 25 -9.76 -0.37 -16.72
N ILE A 26 -9.28 0.27 -17.79
CA ILE A 26 -8.14 1.19 -17.76
C ILE A 26 -8.47 2.40 -16.86
N LYS A 27 -9.70 2.91 -16.92
CA LYS A 27 -10.13 4.01 -16.05
C LYS A 27 -10.13 3.57 -14.58
N LYS A 28 -10.61 2.37 -14.24
CA LYS A 28 -10.61 1.81 -12.88
C LYS A 28 -9.21 1.52 -12.37
N SER A 29 -8.33 0.95 -13.19
CA SER A 29 -6.93 0.71 -12.82
C SER A 29 -6.20 2.04 -12.57
N ARG A 30 -6.44 3.07 -13.39
CA ARG A 30 -5.91 4.42 -13.18
C ARG A 30 -6.44 5.06 -11.92
N GLN A 31 -7.74 4.92 -11.63
CA GLN A 31 -8.33 5.38 -10.37
C GLN A 31 -7.72 4.66 -9.17
N LEU A 32 -7.50 3.34 -9.23
CA LEU A 32 -6.86 2.60 -8.16
C LEU A 32 -5.39 3.01 -7.97
N LYS A 33 -4.63 3.19 -9.06
CA LYS A 33 -3.25 3.69 -9.04
C LYS A 33 -3.19 5.07 -8.39
N LYS A 34 -4.08 6.00 -8.79
CA LYS A 34 -4.19 7.34 -8.21
C LYS A 34 -4.60 7.31 -6.74
N LYS A 35 -5.60 6.50 -6.38
CA LYS A 35 -6.06 6.33 -4.99
C LYS A 35 -4.94 5.78 -4.11
N THR A 36 -4.20 4.78 -4.59
CA THR A 36 -3.07 4.21 -3.86
C THR A 36 -1.94 5.21 -3.70
N ARG A 37 -1.59 5.94 -4.78
CA ARG A 37 -0.60 7.01 -4.72
C ARG A 37 -0.98 8.06 -3.69
N ASN A 38 -2.21 8.56 -3.72
CA ASN A 38 -2.67 9.58 -2.77
C ASN A 38 -2.66 9.04 -1.33
N LYS A 39 -3.07 7.77 -1.12
CA LYS A 39 -2.97 7.11 0.20
C LYS A 39 -1.53 7.05 0.70
N LEU A 40 -0.58 6.67 -0.16
CA LEU A 40 0.84 6.60 0.19
C LEU A 40 1.44 7.97 0.48
N LEU A 41 1.12 8.99 -0.33
CA LEU A 41 1.53 10.38 -0.08
C LEU A 41 1.00 10.89 1.26
N LEU A 42 -0.27 10.64 1.56
CA LEU A 42 -0.88 11.01 2.83
C LEU A 42 -0.22 10.27 4.00
N THR A 43 0.03 8.96 3.84
CA THR A 43 0.70 8.16 4.88
C THR A 43 2.12 8.64 5.13
N ASN A 44 2.90 8.89 4.08
CA ASN A 44 4.27 9.39 4.20
C ASN A 44 4.31 10.80 4.78
N GLY A 45 3.42 11.70 4.35
CA GLY A 45 3.29 13.05 4.89
C GLY A 45 2.95 13.04 6.38
N LEU A 46 1.99 12.20 6.79
CA LEU A 46 1.65 12.01 8.19
C LEU A 46 2.84 11.44 8.98
N LEU A 47 3.56 10.46 8.43
CA LEU A 47 4.71 9.87 9.11
C LEU A 47 5.84 10.88 9.33
N VAL A 48 6.11 11.73 8.33
CA VAL A 48 7.08 12.82 8.45
C VAL A 48 6.63 13.82 9.52
N ALA A 49 5.36 14.24 9.50
CA ALA A 49 4.84 15.17 10.51
C ALA A 49 4.98 14.61 11.94
N VAL A 50 4.63 13.34 12.14
CA VAL A 50 4.78 12.65 13.44
C VAL A 50 6.25 12.52 13.85
N THR A 51 7.14 12.19 12.92
CA THR A 51 8.58 12.06 13.19
C THR A 51 9.18 13.42 13.56
N THR A 52 8.83 14.48 12.83
CA THR A 52 9.28 15.84 13.13
C THR A 52 8.78 16.29 14.50
N TYR A 53 7.50 16.06 14.80
CA TYR A 53 6.95 16.34 16.13
C TYR A 53 7.70 15.59 17.23
N TYR A 54 7.96 14.29 17.03
CA TYR A 54 8.72 13.47 17.98
C TYR A 54 10.14 14.00 18.20
N VAL A 55 10.87 14.36 17.13
CA VAL A 55 12.22 14.93 17.23
C VAL A 55 12.20 16.29 17.95
N VAL A 56 11.27 17.18 17.60
CA VAL A 56 11.12 18.48 18.28
C VAL A 56 10.80 18.29 19.76
N PHE A 57 9.94 17.32 20.10
CA PHE A 57 9.63 16.98 21.48
C PHE A 57 10.87 16.50 22.26
N LEU A 58 11.73 15.69 21.63
CA LEU A 58 12.97 15.21 22.25
C LEU A 58 14.02 16.32 22.47
N PHE A 59 14.19 17.21 21.49
CA PHE A 59 15.26 18.21 21.52
C PHE A 59 14.84 19.60 22.04
N GLY A 60 13.54 19.89 22.09
CA GLY A 60 13.00 21.22 22.43
C GLY A 60 12.74 21.46 23.93
N GLY A 61 13.01 20.49 24.81
CA GLY A 61 12.81 20.69 26.26
C GLY A 61 13.00 19.46 27.15
N TYR A 62 13.05 18.25 26.58
CA TYR A 62 13.14 17.00 27.34
C TYR A 62 14.39 16.20 26.97
N TYR A 63 15.56 16.63 27.48
CA TYR A 63 16.80 15.86 27.29
C TYR A 63 16.73 14.57 28.12
N PRO A 64 16.73 13.38 27.49
CA PRO A 64 16.71 12.14 28.23
C PRO A 64 18.03 11.96 28.98
N THR A 65 17.93 11.72 30.29
CA THR A 65 19.11 11.48 31.14
C THR A 65 19.58 10.04 31.04
N THR A 66 18.67 9.10 30.75
CA THR A 66 18.97 7.66 30.71
C THR A 66 19.43 7.22 29.31
N ILE A 67 20.47 6.38 29.27
CA ILE A 67 21.02 5.81 28.02
C ILE A 67 19.94 4.99 27.28
N THR A 68 19.10 4.24 27.99
CA THR A 68 18.02 3.43 27.41
C THR A 68 17.01 4.29 26.65
N THR A 69 16.61 5.44 27.19
CA THR A 69 15.70 6.39 26.55
C THR A 69 16.28 6.96 25.26
N ARG A 70 17.58 7.26 25.24
CA ARG A 70 18.29 7.74 24.04
C ARG A 70 18.31 6.67 22.95
N ILE A 71 18.63 5.43 23.31
CA ILE A 71 18.62 4.29 22.38
C ILE A 71 17.20 4.05 21.84
N GLY A 72 16.18 4.07 22.71
CA GLY A 72 14.78 3.92 22.31
C GLY A 72 14.32 5.00 21.34
N GLY A 73 14.70 6.26 21.58
CA GLY A 73 14.42 7.37 20.68
C GLY A 73 15.09 7.21 19.31
N LEU A 74 16.38 6.87 19.27
CA LEU A 74 17.10 6.60 18.02
C LEU A 74 16.50 5.41 17.26
N LEU A 75 16.15 4.33 17.95
CA LEU A 75 15.52 3.15 17.35
C LEU A 75 14.15 3.48 16.75
N THR A 76 13.37 4.33 17.44
CA THR A 76 12.07 4.82 16.96
C THR A 76 12.22 5.64 15.68
N ILE A 77 13.17 6.58 15.65
CA ILE A 77 13.49 7.38 14.46
C ILE A 77 13.95 6.48 13.31
N MET A 78 14.83 5.51 13.59
CA MET A 78 15.30 4.56 12.59
C MET A 78 14.14 3.73 12.00
N GLY A 79 13.18 3.32 12.83
CA GLY A 79 11.97 2.64 12.38
C GLY A 79 11.13 3.49 11.42
N PHE A 80 10.94 4.77 11.72
CA PHE A 80 10.25 5.71 10.82
C PHE A 80 10.98 5.88 9.48
N VAL A 81 12.30 6.09 9.52
CA VAL A 81 13.12 6.25 8.31
C VAL A 81 13.10 4.99 7.44
N ALA A 82 13.26 3.81 8.04
CA ALA A 82 13.21 2.54 7.31
C ALA A 82 11.88 2.35 6.58
N TYR A 83 10.75 2.66 7.23
CA TYR A 83 9.45 2.60 6.58
C TYR A 83 9.32 3.59 5.41
N LEU A 84 9.79 4.83 5.58
CA LEU A 84 9.77 5.86 4.53
C LEU A 84 10.58 5.46 3.30
N LEU A 85 11.75 4.85 3.48
CA LEU A 85 12.59 4.40 2.36
C LEU A 85 11.86 3.35 1.51
N VAL A 86 11.24 2.37 2.16
CA VAL A 86 10.51 1.31 1.47
C VAL A 86 9.23 1.85 0.81
N SER A 87 8.48 2.73 1.49
CA SER A 87 7.25 3.31 0.93
C SER A 87 7.53 4.28 -0.23
N ASN A 88 8.63 5.05 -0.16
CA ASN A 88 9.08 5.91 -1.27
C ASN A 88 9.50 5.09 -2.50
N GLY A 89 10.15 3.94 -2.30
CA GLY A 89 10.47 3.02 -3.40
C GLY A 89 9.22 2.54 -4.15
N LEU A 90 8.12 2.29 -3.42
CA LEU A 90 6.82 1.96 -4.02
C LEU A 90 6.21 3.14 -4.79
N LEU A 91 6.32 4.37 -4.26
CA LEU A 91 5.88 5.58 -4.96
C LEU A 91 6.63 5.81 -6.27
N VAL A 92 7.96 5.71 -6.27
CA VAL A 92 8.76 5.87 -7.50
C VAL A 92 8.35 4.85 -8.56
N GLY A 93 8.10 3.60 -8.16
CA GLY A 93 7.57 2.57 -9.07
C GLY A 93 6.20 2.92 -9.64
N LEU A 94 5.33 3.57 -8.87
CA LEU A 94 4.03 4.05 -9.34
C LEU A 94 4.15 5.26 -10.29
N PHE A 95 5.16 6.12 -10.14
CA PHE A 95 5.37 7.29 -10.98
C PHE A 95 6.03 6.97 -12.33
N LYS A 96 6.81 5.89 -12.43
CA LYS A 96 7.51 5.48 -13.67
C LYS A 96 6.66 4.74 -14.72
N GLY A 97 5.34 4.63 -14.52
CA GLY A 97 4.47 3.81 -15.40
C GLY A 97 4.52 4.25 -16.85
N HIS A 98 4.85 3.30 -17.74
CA HIS A 98 5.02 3.52 -19.17
C HIS A 98 3.68 3.70 -19.90
N SER A 99 3.73 4.35 -21.07
CA SER A 99 2.58 4.64 -21.93
C SER A 99 1.80 3.39 -22.32
N GLU A 100 0.47 3.54 -22.32
CA GLU A 100 -0.62 2.55 -22.47
C GLU A 100 -0.64 1.78 -23.81
N VAL A 101 0.49 1.67 -24.52
CA VAL A 101 0.53 1.20 -25.92
C VAL A 101 0.39 -0.32 -26.03
N ASP A 102 0.76 -1.07 -24.99
CA ASP A 102 0.63 -2.54 -24.95
C ASP A 102 -0.16 -2.99 -23.70
N SER A 103 -1.34 -3.57 -23.94
CA SER A 103 -2.28 -4.03 -22.89
C SER A 103 -1.67 -5.10 -22.00
N PHE A 104 -0.81 -5.97 -22.55
CA PHE A 104 -0.15 -7.04 -21.80
C PHE A 104 0.97 -6.49 -20.92
N ALA A 105 1.78 -5.57 -21.44
CA ALA A 105 2.80 -4.85 -20.68
C ALA A 105 2.18 -4.08 -19.49
N TYR A 106 1.02 -3.45 -19.71
CA TYR A 106 0.29 -2.73 -18.66
C TYR A 106 -0.22 -3.65 -17.54
N LEU A 107 -0.81 -4.81 -17.90
CA LEU A 107 -1.25 -5.81 -16.92
C LEU A 107 -0.07 -6.32 -16.06
N LYS A 108 1.08 -6.56 -16.69
CA LYS A 108 2.31 -7.00 -16.01
C LYS A 108 2.82 -5.94 -15.02
N GLU A 109 2.75 -4.66 -15.37
CA GLU A 109 3.09 -3.55 -14.46
C GLU A 109 2.16 -3.53 -13.24
N LEU A 110 0.84 -3.63 -13.46
CA LEU A 110 -0.16 -3.64 -12.38
C LEU A 110 0.03 -4.81 -11.42
N LEU A 111 0.31 -6.02 -11.93
CA LEU A 111 0.61 -7.19 -11.10
C LEU A 111 1.86 -6.98 -10.24
N THR A 112 2.88 -6.34 -10.80
CA THR A 112 4.11 -6.01 -10.07
C THR A 112 3.84 -5.00 -8.96
N ILE A 113 3.05 -3.96 -9.24
CA ILE A 113 2.62 -2.96 -8.25
C ILE A 113 1.82 -3.62 -7.12
N LYS A 114 0.85 -4.49 -7.45
CA LYS A 114 0.06 -5.24 -6.47
C LYS A 114 0.96 -6.03 -5.52
N LYS A 115 1.88 -6.84 -6.06
CA LYS A 115 2.80 -7.66 -5.25
C LYS A 115 3.63 -6.80 -4.30
N LYS A 116 4.15 -5.67 -4.77
CA LYS A 116 4.91 -4.74 -3.92
C LYS A 116 4.04 -4.12 -2.82
N GLN A 117 2.81 -3.69 -3.13
CA GLN A 117 1.88 -3.14 -2.13
C GLN A 117 1.54 -4.17 -1.06
N GLU A 118 1.31 -5.42 -1.45
CA GLU A 118 1.01 -6.49 -0.53
C GLU A 118 2.20 -6.80 0.40
N LEU A 119 3.43 -6.84 -0.13
CA LEU A 119 4.63 -6.99 0.68
C LEU A 119 4.81 -5.85 1.68
N VAL A 120 4.52 -4.61 1.26
CA VAL A 120 4.59 -3.44 2.15
C VAL A 120 3.54 -3.53 3.26
N GLU A 121 2.27 -3.74 2.91
CA GLU A 121 1.16 -3.76 3.89
C GLU A 121 1.18 -5.02 4.78
N THR A 122 1.90 -6.08 4.40
CA THR A 122 2.08 -7.28 5.23
C THR A 122 3.40 -7.27 5.99
N LYS A 123 4.52 -7.52 5.32
CA LYS A 123 5.82 -7.77 5.96
C LYS A 123 6.41 -6.48 6.52
N VAL A 124 6.40 -5.41 5.72
CA VAL A 124 7.06 -4.15 6.11
C VAL A 124 6.31 -3.46 7.24
N VAL A 125 4.98 -3.37 7.16
CA VAL A 125 4.16 -2.79 8.24
C VAL A 125 4.28 -3.61 9.53
N LYS A 126 4.32 -4.94 9.47
CA LYS A 126 4.50 -5.78 10.66
C LYS A 126 5.88 -5.58 11.29
N LEU A 127 6.94 -5.57 10.49
CA LEU A 127 8.30 -5.32 10.96
C LEU A 127 8.41 -3.92 11.58
N TYR A 128 7.88 -2.92 10.89
CA TYR A 128 7.78 -1.55 11.39
C TYR A 128 7.07 -1.50 12.75
N LEU A 129 5.93 -2.17 12.91
CA LEU A 129 5.20 -2.18 14.17
C LEU A 129 6.02 -2.80 15.31
N ILE A 130 6.73 -3.89 15.06
CA ILE A 130 7.59 -4.53 16.06
C ILE A 130 8.75 -3.60 16.45
N THR A 131 9.47 -3.06 15.46
CA THR A 131 10.60 -2.14 15.71
C THR A 131 10.14 -0.90 16.47
N LEU A 132 9.00 -0.33 16.07
CA LEU A 132 8.41 0.83 16.75
C LEU A 132 7.98 0.49 18.18
N SER A 133 7.40 -0.69 18.40
CA SER A 133 7.00 -1.14 19.75
C SER A 133 8.21 -1.23 20.67
N VAL A 134 9.31 -1.82 20.19
CA VAL A 134 10.55 -1.92 20.97
C VAL A 134 11.15 -0.53 21.24
N GLY A 135 11.21 0.33 20.22
CA GLY A 135 11.72 1.70 20.36
C GLY A 135 10.93 2.52 21.39
N VAL A 136 9.60 2.50 21.28
CA VAL A 136 8.70 3.21 22.20
C VAL A 136 8.75 2.60 23.61
N ALA A 137 8.78 1.28 23.72
CA ALA A 137 8.87 0.62 25.03
C ALA A 137 10.15 0.99 25.77
N LEU A 138 11.29 1.02 25.08
CA LEU A 138 12.58 1.48 25.62
C LEU A 138 12.55 2.97 25.98
N PHE A 139 11.94 3.78 25.12
CA PHE A 139 11.78 5.21 25.35
C PHE A 139 10.93 5.51 26.61
N MET A 140 9.90 4.72 26.88
CA MET A 140 9.01 4.92 28.03
C MET A 140 9.62 4.51 29.38
N ILE A 141 10.75 3.80 29.44
CA ILE A 141 11.33 3.28 30.69
C ILE A 141 11.56 4.40 31.70
N GLU A 142 12.20 5.49 31.29
CA GLU A 142 12.52 6.60 32.20
C GLU A 142 11.26 7.28 32.75
N TYR A 143 10.22 7.42 31.92
CA TYR A 143 8.97 8.06 32.32
C TYR A 143 8.12 7.17 33.23
N THR A 144 8.09 5.87 32.95
CA THR A 144 7.35 4.90 33.77
C THR A 144 7.97 4.72 35.15
N ILE A 145 9.31 4.79 35.25
CA ILE A 145 10.00 4.83 36.54
C ILE A 145 9.61 6.09 37.32
N LYS A 146 9.56 7.26 36.66
CA LYS A 146 9.18 8.54 37.28
C LYS A 146 7.70 8.59 37.73
N MET A 147 6.79 7.89 37.03
CA MET A 147 5.35 7.84 37.35
C MET A 147 4.99 6.86 38.48
N GLY A 148 5.90 5.97 38.87
CA GLY A 148 5.64 4.91 39.85
C GLY A 148 5.10 3.62 39.21
N VAL A 149 5.30 2.49 39.91
CA VAL A 149 5.14 1.12 39.37
C VAL A 149 3.72 0.83 38.86
N ILE A 150 2.69 1.31 39.58
CA ILE A 150 1.28 1.07 39.22
C ILE A 150 0.93 1.76 37.91
N TRP A 151 1.19 3.06 37.81
CA TRP A 151 0.92 3.85 36.60
C TRP A 151 1.82 3.44 35.43
N GLY A 152 3.08 3.10 35.70
CA GLY A 152 3.97 2.54 34.68
C GLY A 152 3.46 1.22 34.10
N SER A 153 2.93 0.33 34.94
CA SER A 153 2.35 -0.95 34.49
C SER A 153 1.11 -0.73 33.62
N VAL A 154 0.21 0.17 34.02
CA VAL A 154 -0.97 0.53 33.23
C VAL A 154 -0.55 1.09 31.86
N ALA A 155 0.47 1.96 31.82
CA ALA A 155 0.96 2.54 30.57
C ALA A 155 1.49 1.46 29.59
N TYR A 156 2.27 0.49 30.09
CA TYR A 156 2.76 -0.61 29.26
C TYR A 156 1.62 -1.53 28.79
N ILE A 157 0.66 -1.87 29.67
CA ILE A 157 -0.51 -2.69 29.29
C ILE A 157 -1.28 -2.01 28.16
N CYS A 158 -1.55 -0.71 28.28
CA CYS A 158 -2.22 0.06 27.24
C CYS A 158 -1.43 0.08 25.92
N LEU A 159 -0.11 0.27 25.98
CA LEU A 159 0.77 0.25 24.80
C LEU A 159 0.72 -1.11 24.09
N PHE A 160 0.91 -2.21 24.83
CA PHE A 160 0.88 -3.56 24.27
C PHE A 160 -0.51 -3.96 23.76
N ALA A 161 -1.59 -3.58 24.46
CA ALA A 161 -2.95 -3.80 24.01
C ALA A 161 -3.24 -3.08 22.69
N TYR A 162 -2.81 -1.81 22.57
CA TYR A 162 -2.94 -1.05 21.32
C TYR A 162 -2.13 -1.69 20.19
N MET A 163 -0.88 -2.09 20.44
CA MET A 163 -0.04 -2.76 19.44
C MET A 163 -0.63 -4.10 19.00
N ALA A 164 -1.15 -4.89 19.94
CA ALA A 164 -1.83 -6.16 19.63
C ALA A 164 -3.07 -5.92 18.77
N PHE A 165 -3.91 -4.93 19.11
CA PHE A 165 -5.06 -4.55 18.30
C PHE A 165 -4.66 -4.15 16.87
N VAL A 166 -3.62 -3.33 16.72
CA VAL A 166 -3.12 -2.92 15.39
C VAL A 166 -2.60 -4.12 14.61
N TYR A 167 -1.81 -4.98 15.25
CA TYR A 167 -1.18 -6.14 14.63
C TYR A 167 -2.19 -7.20 14.17
N PHE A 168 -3.12 -7.59 15.06
CA PHE A 168 -4.04 -8.70 14.82
C PHE A 168 -5.31 -8.28 14.09
N TYR A 169 -5.80 -7.05 14.29
CA TYR A 169 -7.07 -6.62 13.71
C TYR A 169 -6.87 -5.70 12.50
N LEU A 170 -6.14 -4.59 12.67
CA LEU A 170 -6.04 -3.56 11.62
C LEU A 170 -5.19 -3.98 10.43
N VAL A 171 -4.04 -4.64 10.64
CA VAL A 171 -3.17 -5.08 9.54
C VAL A 171 -3.87 -6.13 8.65
N PRO A 172 -4.43 -7.24 9.16
CA PRO A 172 -5.09 -8.23 8.31
C PRO A 172 -6.31 -7.67 7.58
N ARG A 173 -7.07 -6.79 8.25
CA ARG A 173 -8.23 -6.12 7.62
C ARG A 173 -7.81 -5.24 6.45
N ARG A 174 -6.72 -4.47 6.57
CA ARG A 174 -6.17 -3.66 5.47
C ARG A 174 -5.70 -4.51 4.30
N VAL A 175 -4.99 -5.61 4.58
CA VAL A 175 -4.49 -6.54 3.55
C VAL A 175 -5.65 -7.21 2.80
N ARG A 176 -6.71 -7.65 3.49
CA ARG A 176 -7.91 -8.23 2.87
C ARG A 176 -8.59 -7.24 1.92
N LYS A 177 -8.78 -5.99 2.36
CA LYS A 177 -9.38 -4.93 1.53
C LYS A 177 -8.54 -4.64 0.28
N LEU A 178 -7.22 -4.57 0.45
CA LEU A 178 -6.30 -4.38 -0.67
C LEU A 178 -6.39 -5.54 -1.68
N ARG A 179 -6.37 -6.79 -1.21
CA ARG A 179 -6.49 -7.96 -2.08
C ARG A 179 -7.80 -7.98 -2.86
N ALA A 180 -8.92 -7.63 -2.21
CA ALA A 180 -10.22 -7.55 -2.86
C ALA A 180 -10.28 -6.47 -3.96
N ASP A 181 -9.77 -5.26 -3.67
CA ASP A 181 -9.72 -4.16 -4.64
C ASP A 181 -8.90 -4.55 -5.90
N TRP A 182 -7.83 -5.34 -5.73
CA TRP A 182 -7.00 -5.82 -6.83
C TRP A 182 -7.56 -7.03 -7.57
N ALA A 183 -8.27 -7.93 -6.90
CA ALA A 183 -8.82 -9.15 -7.50
C ALA A 183 -9.81 -8.81 -8.63
N GLY A 184 -10.76 -7.90 -8.36
CA GLY A 184 -11.77 -7.51 -9.35
C GLY A 184 -11.20 -6.77 -10.57
N ILE A 185 -10.02 -6.14 -10.45
CA ILE A 185 -9.34 -5.50 -11.60
C ILE A 185 -8.56 -6.52 -12.43
N ILE A 186 -7.91 -7.48 -11.78
CA ILE A 186 -7.14 -8.52 -12.48
C ILE A 186 -8.07 -9.44 -13.27
N GLU A 187 -9.17 -9.88 -12.67
CA GLU A 187 -10.14 -10.77 -13.33
C GLU A 187 -10.67 -10.14 -14.63
N LYS A 188 -11.09 -8.87 -14.57
CA LYS A 188 -11.54 -8.12 -15.75
C LYS A 188 -10.45 -7.93 -16.81
N LEU A 189 -9.20 -7.69 -16.41
CA LEU A 189 -8.08 -7.53 -17.34
C LEU A 189 -7.71 -8.87 -18.02
N GLN A 190 -7.80 -9.98 -17.31
CA GLN A 190 -7.54 -11.32 -17.86
C GLN A 190 -8.60 -11.68 -18.91
N THR A 191 -9.88 -11.48 -18.61
CA THR A 191 -10.96 -11.74 -19.58
C THR A 191 -10.79 -10.94 -20.87
N ILE A 192 -10.39 -9.67 -20.78
CA ILE A 192 -10.12 -8.82 -21.95
C ILE A 192 -8.92 -9.36 -22.76
N ASN A 193 -7.84 -9.76 -22.08
CA ASN A 193 -6.65 -10.30 -22.75
C ASN A 193 -6.95 -11.62 -23.47
N ASP A 194 -7.74 -12.49 -22.85
CA ASP A 194 -8.10 -13.79 -23.42
C ASP A 194 -9.01 -13.61 -24.65
N GLN A 195 -9.93 -12.65 -24.61
CA GLN A 195 -10.78 -12.26 -25.75
C GLN A 195 -9.94 -11.72 -26.93
N LEU A 196 -8.99 -10.81 -26.67
CA LEU A 196 -8.14 -10.25 -27.71
C LEU A 196 -7.19 -11.29 -28.31
N THR A 197 -6.70 -12.21 -27.50
CA THR A 197 -5.82 -13.31 -27.94
C THR A 197 -6.59 -14.34 -28.78
N GLN A 198 -7.85 -14.63 -28.44
CA GLN A 198 -8.72 -15.49 -29.25
C GLN A 198 -9.07 -14.86 -30.60
N ILE A 199 -9.30 -13.55 -30.66
CA ILE A 199 -9.61 -12.85 -31.92
C ILE A 199 -8.37 -12.80 -32.84
N GLY A 200 -7.17 -12.57 -32.29
CA GLY A 200 -5.92 -12.58 -33.07
C GLY A 200 -5.44 -13.96 -33.55
N HIS A 201 -6.05 -15.05 -33.07
CA HIS A 201 -5.81 -16.41 -33.55
C HIS A 201 -6.81 -16.86 -34.64
N LEU A 202 -7.81 -16.03 -34.95
CA LEU A 202 -8.83 -16.29 -35.97
C LEU A 202 -8.58 -15.51 -37.28
N GLU A 203 -7.50 -14.73 -37.37
CA GLU A 203 -6.92 -14.17 -38.59
C GLU A 203 -5.74 -15.03 -39.08
#